data_AF-A0AAD5Z7X1-F1
#
_entry.id   AF-A0AAD5Z7X1-F1
#
_cell.length_a   1.000
_cell.length_b   1.000
_cell.length_c   1.000
_cell.angle_alpha   90.00
_cell.angle_beta   90.00
_cell.angle_gamma   90.00
#
_symmetry.space_group_name_H-M   'P 1'
#
loop_
_entity.id
_entity.type
_entity.pdbx_description
1 polymer ?
#
loop_
_entity_poly.entity_id
_entity_poly.type
_entity_poly.pdbx_seq_one_letter_code
_entity_poly.pdbx_strand_id
1 'polypeptide(L)'
;MLNGSNFKEWKENLLIVLGCLDLDYALREDKPSEIVAKSTQQHIQNVAQWNRSNRMVLMIIKKTIPEAFRGTISDSDPAKVYLEEIEKRFAKSEKS
;
A
#
# COMPACT_ATOMS: atom_id res chain seq x y z
N MET A 1 2.66 -14.88 -3.82
CA MET A 1 3.73 -14.36 -2.96
C MET A 1 4.79 -13.75 -3.87
N LEU A 2 5.39 -12.62 -3.49
CA LEU A 2 6.43 -11.98 -4.30
C LEU A 2 7.71 -12.83 -4.27
N ASN A 3 8.31 -13.04 -5.44
CA ASN A 3 9.61 -13.64 -5.65
C ASN A 3 10.44 -12.72 -6.57
N GLY A 4 11.71 -13.05 -6.78
CA GLY A 4 12.64 -12.20 -7.53
C GLY A 4 12.21 -11.85 -8.96
N SER A 5 11.29 -12.61 -9.58
CA SER A 5 10.95 -12.50 -11.00
C SER A 5 9.46 -12.27 -11.30
N ASN A 6 8.58 -12.31 -10.30
CA ASN A 6 7.12 -12.24 -10.52
C ASN A 6 6.49 -10.90 -10.09
N PHE A 7 7.27 -9.82 -9.99
CA PHE A 7 6.79 -8.55 -9.46
C PHE A 7 5.52 -8.04 -10.14
N LYS A 8 5.47 -8.06 -11.47
CA LYS A 8 4.31 -7.60 -12.25
C LYS A 8 3.04 -8.39 -11.92
N GLU A 9 3.13 -9.72 -11.97
CA GLU A 9 2.00 -10.62 -11.66
C GLU A 9 1.58 -10.50 -10.19
N TRP A 10 2.54 -10.40 -9.26
CA TRP A 10 2.25 -10.20 -7.84
C TRP A 10 1.49 -8.88 -7.61
N LYS A 11 1.94 -7.78 -8.23
CA LYS A 11 1.29 -6.47 -8.11
C LYS A 11 -0.11 -6.49 -8.70
N GLU A 12 -0.32 -7.08 -9.87
CA GLU A 12 -1.64 -7.22 -10.48
C GLU A 12 -2.61 -8.00 -9.58
N ASN A 13 -2.21 -9.18 -9.10
CA ASN A 13 -3.02 -10.00 -8.20
C ASN A 13 -3.31 -9.29 -6.87
N LEU A 14 -2.32 -8.58 -6.31
CA LEU A 14 -2.49 -7.78 -5.10
C LEU A 14 -3.57 -6.71 -5.31
N LEU A 15 -3.51 -5.94 -6.40
CA LEU A 15 -4.48 -4.88 -6.68
C LEU A 15 -5.89 -5.43 -6.89
N ILE A 16 -6.04 -6.58 -7.58
CA ILE A 16 -7.34 -7.25 -7.75
C ILE A 16 -7.92 -7.64 -6.39
N VAL A 17 -7.14 -8.31 -5.54
CA VAL A 17 -7.61 -8.74 -4.21
C VAL A 17 -7.99 -7.55 -3.33
N LEU A 18 -7.19 -6.48 -3.33
CA LEU A 18 -7.48 -5.28 -2.56
C LEU A 18 -8.76 -4.59 -3.05
N GLY A 19 -8.99 -4.53 -4.36
CA GLY A 19 -10.21 -4.00 -4.95
C GLY A 19 -11.44 -4.85 -4.60
N CYS A 20 -11.35 -6.18 -4.66
CA CYS A 20 -12.45 -7.08 -4.28
C CYS A 20 -12.83 -6.98 -2.79
N LEU A 21 -11.93 -6.49 -1.94
CA LEU A 21 -12.15 -6.31 -0.50
C LEU A 21 -12.51 -4.87 -0.10
N ASP A 22 -12.63 -3.95 -1.07
CA ASP A 22 -12.78 -2.52 -0.85
C ASP A 22 -11.69 -1.92 0.06
N LEU A 23 -10.45 -2.40 -0.10
CA LEU A 23 -9.28 -1.99 0.66
C LEU A 23 -8.28 -1.16 -0.16
N ASP A 24 -8.55 -0.90 -1.43
CA ASP A 24 -7.68 -0.15 -2.34
C ASP A 24 -7.81 1.38 -2.22
N TYR A 25 -8.72 1.89 -1.37
CA TYR A 25 -8.98 3.32 -1.24
C TYR A 25 -7.73 4.17 -0.99
N ALA A 26 -6.85 3.76 -0.06
CA ALA A 26 -5.60 4.47 0.25
C ALA A 26 -4.51 4.34 -0.83
N LEU A 27 -4.70 3.44 -1.80
CA LEU A 27 -3.84 3.35 -2.98
C LEU A 27 -4.30 4.32 -4.08
N ARG A 28 -5.60 4.61 -4.14
CA ARG A 28 -6.21 5.48 -5.15
C ARG A 28 -6.18 6.95 -4.77
N GLU A 29 -6.52 7.23 -3.51
CA GLU A 29 -6.68 8.59 -2.99
C GLU A 29 -5.44 9.03 -2.19
N ASP A 30 -5.10 10.30 -2.29
CA ASP A 30 -4.03 10.89 -1.49
C ASP A 30 -4.41 10.93 0.00
N LYS A 31 -3.39 10.98 0.86
CA LYS A 31 -3.59 11.01 2.31
C LYS A 31 -4.46 12.24 2.67
N PRO A 32 -5.62 12.04 3.32
CA PRO A 32 -6.48 13.14 3.70
C PRO A 32 -5.78 14.03 4.73
N SER A 33 -6.19 15.30 4.78
CA SER A 33 -5.73 16.21 5.83
C SER A 33 -6.12 15.71 7.21
N GLU A 34 -5.40 16.18 8.23
CA GLU A 34 -5.72 15.87 9.62
C GLU A 34 -7.11 16.35 10.02
N ILE A 35 -7.76 15.59 10.89
CA ILE A 35 -9.05 15.97 11.48
C ILE A 35 -8.81 17.16 12.41
N VAL A 36 -9.57 18.23 12.20
CA VAL A 36 -9.59 19.42 13.04
C VAL A 36 -10.95 19.59 13.70
N ALA A 37 -11.05 20.45 14.71
CA ALA A 37 -12.30 20.66 15.46
C ALA A 37 -13.51 21.07 14.59
N LYS A 38 -13.26 21.63 13.40
CA LYS A 38 -14.29 22.05 12.44
C LYS A 38 -14.53 21.04 11.31
N SER A 39 -13.91 19.87 11.35
CA SER A 39 -14.09 18.84 10.33
C SER A 39 -15.54 18.36 10.29
N THR A 40 -16.05 18.16 9.07
CA THR A 40 -17.39 17.62 8.87
C THR A 40 -17.43 16.12 9.19
N GLN A 41 -18.61 15.59 9.50
CA GLN A 41 -18.79 14.16 9.73
C GLN A 41 -18.32 13.32 8.52
N GLN A 42 -18.58 13.81 7.30
CA GLN A 42 -18.12 13.18 6.07
C GLN A 42 -16.59 13.12 6.00
N HIS A 43 -15.90 14.21 6.37
CA HIS A 43 -14.44 14.24 6.37
C HIS A 43 -13.86 13.24 7.39
N ILE A 44 -14.45 13.16 8.59
CA ILE A 44 -14.05 12.19 9.62
C ILE A 44 -14.22 10.75 9.12
N GLN A 45 -15.34 10.45 8.45
CA GLN A 45 -15.57 9.13 7.84
C GLN A 45 -14.56 8.82 6.74
N ASN A 46 -14.25 9.79 5.87
CA ASN A 46 -13.26 9.64 4.81
C ASN A 46 -11.86 9.34 5.39
N VAL A 47 -11.44 10.07 6.43
CA VAL A 47 -10.16 9.82 7.12
C VAL A 47 -10.14 8.43 7.75
N ALA A 48 -11.22 8.00 8.40
CA ALA A 48 -11.32 6.67 8.99
C ALA A 48 -11.26 5.55 7.94
N GLN A 49 -11.98 5.70 6.83
CA GLN A 49 -11.95 4.78 5.69
C GLN A 49 -10.54 4.67 5.11
N TRP A 50 -9.88 5.82 4.89
CA TRP A 50 -8.52 5.88 4.37
C TRP A 50 -7.53 5.21 5.31
N ASN A 51 -7.55 5.52 6.60
CA ASN A 51 -6.66 4.92 7.59
C ASN A 51 -6.85 3.40 7.69
N ARG A 52 -8.10 2.92 7.64
CA ARG A 52 -8.40 1.48 7.64
C ARG A 52 -7.81 0.80 6.41
N SER A 53 -8.07 1.35 5.22
CA SER A 53 -7.51 0.84 3.96
C SER A 53 -5.99 0.84 3.99
N ASN A 54 -5.36 1.96 4.35
CA ASN A 54 -3.90 2.12 4.45
C ASN A 54 -3.26 1.05 5.35
N ARG A 55 -3.80 0.86 6.56
CA ARG A 55 -3.32 -0.15 7.51
C ARG A 55 -3.43 -1.56 6.95
N MET A 56 -4.57 -1.90 6.35
CA MET A 56 -4.82 -3.25 5.83
C MET A 56 -3.91 -3.56 4.64
N VAL A 57 -3.75 -2.61 3.72
CA VAL A 57 -2.85 -2.75 2.56
C VAL A 57 -1.42 -2.98 3.03
N LEU A 58 -0.91 -2.17 3.98
CA LEU A 58 0.44 -2.36 4.53
C LEU A 58 0.62 -3.76 5.12
N MET A 59 -0.35 -4.27 5.89
CA MET A 59 -0.29 -5.62 6.46
C MET A 59 -0.22 -6.70 5.38
N ILE A 60 -1.06 -6.59 4.34
CA ILE A 60 -1.12 -7.57 3.24
C ILE A 60 0.18 -7.54 2.42
N ILE A 61 0.67 -6.36 2.04
CA ILE A 61 1.92 -6.22 1.30
C ILE A 61 3.08 -6.81 2.13
N LYS A 62 3.26 -6.37 3.38
CA LYS A 62 4.32 -6.88 4.26
C LYS A 62 4.27 -8.39 4.41
N LYS A 63 3.07 -8.98 4.50
CA LYS A 63 2.90 -10.45 4.61
C LYS A 63 3.24 -11.19 3.32
N THR A 64 2.99 -10.58 2.16
CA THR A 64 3.15 -11.23 0.85
C THR A 64 4.51 -11.01 0.19
N ILE A 65 5.35 -10.15 0.77
CA ILE A 65 6.78 -10.02 0.40
C ILE A 65 7.69 -10.88 1.28
N PRO A 66 8.83 -11.38 0.75
CA PRO A 66 9.81 -12.12 1.53
C PRO A 66 10.47 -11.26 2.60
N GLU A 67 10.83 -11.87 3.72
CA GLU A 67 11.37 -11.18 4.90
C GLU A 67 12.69 -10.44 4.63
N ALA A 68 13.54 -11.00 3.75
CA ALA A 68 14.77 -10.36 3.28
C ALA A 68 14.53 -8.97 2.66
N PHE A 69 13.35 -8.73 2.09
CA PHE A 69 12.97 -7.42 1.55
C PHE A 69 12.35 -6.50 2.62
N ARG A 70 11.81 -7.02 3.72
CA ARG A 70 11.18 -6.18 4.76
C ARG A 70 12.18 -5.28 5.45
N GLY A 71 13.33 -5.81 5.86
CA GLY A 71 14.35 -5.06 6.61
C GLY A 71 15.07 -4.00 5.79
N THR A 72 14.93 -4.04 4.47
CA THR A 72 15.56 -3.05 3.59
C THR A 72 14.61 -1.90 3.26
N ILE A 73 13.28 -2.10 3.27
CA ILE A 73 12.29 -1.06 2.96
C ILE A 73 12.03 -0.25 4.24
N SER A 74 12.05 1.08 4.16
CA SER A 74 11.63 1.92 5.29
C SER A 74 10.18 1.58 5.66
N ASP A 75 9.79 1.73 6.92
CA ASP A 75 8.39 1.57 7.30
C ASP A 75 7.58 2.80 6.84
N SER A 76 7.45 2.95 5.53
CA SER A 76 6.88 4.11 4.85
C SER A 76 5.35 4.10 4.97
N ASP A 77 4.80 5.20 5.49
CA ASP A 77 3.39 5.57 5.44
C ASP A 77 3.26 6.76 4.47
N PRO A 78 2.35 6.76 3.47
CA PRO A 78 1.30 5.79 3.15
C PRO A 78 1.69 4.46 2.49
N ALA A 79 0.77 3.50 2.51
CA ALA A 79 0.83 2.22 1.80
C ALA A 79 1.14 2.35 0.30
N LYS A 80 0.65 3.41 -0.33
CA LYS A 80 0.94 3.77 -1.72
C LYS A 80 2.44 3.99 -1.93
N VAL A 81 3.08 4.78 -1.05
CA VAL A 81 4.53 5.03 -1.09
C VAL A 81 5.30 3.75 -0.83
N TYR A 82 4.86 2.92 0.13
CA TYR A 82 5.48 1.62 0.39
C TYR A 82 5.46 0.71 -0.85
N LEU A 83 4.34 0.64 -1.57
CA LEU A 83 4.21 -0.14 -2.81
C LEU A 83 5.12 0.40 -3.93
N GLU A 84 5.22 1.72 -4.07
CA GLU A 84 6.13 2.36 -5.04
C GLU A 84 7.61 2.11 -4.73
N GLU A 85 8.00 2.05 -3.45
CA GLU A 85 9.37 1.71 -3.05
C GLU A 85 9.72 0.27 -3.43
N ILE A 86 8.79 -0.67 -3.26
CA ILE A 86 8.94 -2.05 -3.73
C ILE A 86 9.12 -2.03 -5.25
N GLU A 87 8.23 -1.38 -5.98
CA GLU A 87 8.30 -1.28 -7.45
C GLU A 87 9.65 -0.74 -7.94
N LYS A 88 10.14 0.34 -7.33
CA LYS A 88 11.44 0.93 -7.67
C LYS A 88 12.60 -0.04 -7.45
N ARG A 89 12.50 -0.98 -6.52
CA ARG A 89 13.56 -1.98 -6.27
C ARG A 89 13.54 -3.11 -7.29
N PHE A 90 12.36 -3.63 -7.60
CA PHE A 90 12.22 -4.70 -8.59
C PHE A 90 12.47 -4.20 -10.02
N ALA A 91 12.13 -2.94 -10.32
CA ALA A 91 12.49 -2.31 -11.59
C ALA A 91 14.01 -2.06 -11.75
N LYS A 92 14.76 -1.97 -10.64
CA LYS A 92 16.23 -1.88 -10.68
C LYS A 92 16.90 -3.24 -10.88
N SER A 93 16.31 -4.32 -10.35
CA SER A 93 16.86 -5.68 -10.53
C SER A 93 16.69 -6.23 -11.96
N GLU A 94 15.71 -5.75 -12.73
CA GLU A 94 15.53 -6.15 -14.14
C GLU A 94 16.54 -5.50 -15.10
N LYS A 95 17.35 -4.53 -14.63
CA LYS A 95 18.36 -3.83 -15.45
C LYS A 95 19.80 -4.33 -15.24
N SER A 96 20.00 -5.44 -14.52
CA SER A 96 21.30 -6.11 -14.35
C SER A 96 21.34 -7.45 -15.06
#